data_AF-A0A522CCS7-F1
#
_entry.id   AF-A0A522CCS7-F1
#
_cell.length_a   1.000
_cell.length_b   1.000
_cell.length_c   1.000
_cell.angle_alpha   90.00
_cell.angle_beta   90.00
_cell.angle_gamma   90.00
#
_symmetry.space_group_name_H-M   'P 1'
#
loop_
_entity.id
_entity.type
_entity.pdbx_description
1 polymer ?
#
loop_
_entity_poly.entity_id
_entity_poly.type
_entity_poly.pdbx_seq_one_letter_code
_entity_poly.pdbx_strand_id
1 'polypeptide(L)' 'DGILTGYDPLTSAISDFVHLTEANGSTVLSVDADGALNGARFVALATLTGVTGLDVNTMLANENLEIA' A
#
# COMPACT_ATOMS: atom_id res chain seq x y z
N ASP A 1 16.73 5.85 0.63
CA ASP A 1 15.51 6.65 0.79
C ASP A 1 14.32 5.84 0.32
N GLY A 2 13.48 5.41 1.27
CA GLY A 2 12.23 4.72 0.99
C GLY A 2 11.15 5.67 0.48
N ILE A 3 10.09 5.12 -0.12
CA ILE A 3 8.94 5.89 -0.63
C ILE A 3 8.09 6.46 0.52
N LEU A 4 8.01 5.76 1.65
CA LEU A 4 7.22 6.19 2.80
C LEU A 4 8.04 7.08 3.73
N THR A 5 7.38 8.08 4.31
CA THR A 5 7.93 8.99 5.31
C THR A 5 7.10 8.93 6.58
N GLY A 6 7.74 8.66 7.72
CA GLY A 6 7.08 8.68 9.03
C GLY A 6 6.25 7.45 9.38
N TYR A 7 6.25 6.40 8.54
CA TYR A 7 5.63 5.13 8.88
C TYR A 7 6.30 4.50 10.11
N ASP A 8 5.49 4.15 11.11
CA ASP A 8 5.90 3.40 12.30
C ASP A 8 5.02 2.16 12.44
N PRO A 9 5.55 0.93 12.29
CA PRO A 9 4.75 -0.29 12.33
C PRO A 9 4.08 -0.56 13.68
N LEU A 10 4.49 0.12 14.77
CA LEU A 10 3.87 -0.03 16.08
C LEU A 10 2.64 0.87 16.27
N THR A 11 2.54 1.97 15.51
CA THR A 11 1.53 3.02 15.73
C THR A 11 0.73 3.41 14.49
N SER A 12 1.25 3.11 13.30
CA SER A 12 0.64 3.41 12.01
C SER A 12 -0.08 2.20 11.45
N ALA A 13 -1.24 2.38 10.82
CA ALA A 13 -1.83 1.34 9.98
C ALA A 13 -1.22 1.43 8.58
N ILE A 14 -0.74 0.31 8.02
CA ILE A 14 -0.18 0.31 6.66
C ILE A 14 -1.20 0.76 5.60
N SER A 15 -2.50 0.56 5.86
CA SER A 15 -3.59 1.05 5.01
C SER A 15 -3.64 2.57 4.90
N ASP A 16 -3.08 3.31 5.86
CA ASP A 16 -3.01 4.78 5.76
C ASP A 16 -1.98 5.22 4.69
N PHE A 17 -1.07 4.32 4.31
CA PHE A 17 0.04 4.60 3.40
C PHE A 17 -0.04 3.83 2.08
N VAL A 18 -0.60 2.62 2.07
CA VAL A 18 -0.60 1.72 0.92
C VAL A 18 -1.99 1.15 0.68
N HIS A 19 -2.51 1.35 -0.53
CA HIS A 19 -3.78 0.80 -0.97
C HIS A 19 -3.62 -0.14 -2.15
N LEU A 20 -4.31 -1.28 -2.04
CA LEU A 20 -4.51 -2.27 -3.10
C LEU A 20 -5.98 -2.23 -3.50
N THR A 21 -6.28 -1.77 -4.71
CA THR A 21 -7.66 -1.65 -5.20
C THR A 21 -7.85 -2.50 -6.44
N GLU A 22 -8.81 -3.42 -6.39
CA GLU A 22 -9.13 -4.24 -7.54
C GLU A 22 -9.97 -3.49 -8.58
N ALA A 23 -9.59 -3.62 -9.84
CA ALA A 23 -10.36 -3.14 -10.97
C ALA A 23 -10.09 -4.04 -12.19
N ASN A 24 -11.15 -4.48 -12.87
CA ASN A 24 -11.08 -5.24 -14.12
C ASN A 24 -10.16 -6.50 -14.04
N GLY A 25 -10.22 -7.25 -12.94
CA GLY A 25 -9.40 -8.46 -12.74
C GLY A 25 -7.91 -8.18 -12.51
N SER A 26 -7.55 -6.95 -12.17
CA SER A 26 -6.20 -6.52 -11.82
C SER A 26 -6.24 -5.74 -10.51
N THR A 27 -5.08 -5.55 -9.86
CA THR A 27 -4.96 -4.74 -8.64
C THR A 27 -4.11 -3.52 -8.90
N VAL A 28 -4.63 -2.33 -8.56
CA VAL A 28 -3.88 -1.08 -8.57
C VAL A 28 -3.22 -0.90 -7.21
N LEU A 29 -1.90 -0.79 -7.20
CA LEU A 29 -1.10 -0.37 -6.06
C LEU A 29 -0.99 1.14 -6.07
N SER A 30 -1.40 1.77 -4.98
CA SER A 30 -1.28 3.20 -4.77
C SER A 30 -0.69 3.51 -3.39
N VAL A 31 0.03 4.63 -3.31
CA VAL A 31 0.72 5.04 -2.09
C VAL A 31 0.40 6.49 -1.73
N ASP A 32 0.14 6.72 -0.45
CA ASP A 32 0.22 8.02 0.21
C ASP A 32 1.51 8.04 1.05
N ALA A 33 2.48 8.87 0.65
CA ALA A 33 3.84 8.76 1.15
C ALA A 33 3.97 9.13 2.64
N ASP A 34 3.18 10.09 3.12
CA ASP A 34 3.22 10.57 4.51
C ASP A 34 2.05 10.05 5.35
N GLY A 35 1.14 9.29 4.75
CA GLY A 35 -0.07 8.79 5.40
C GLY A 35 -0.99 9.90 5.93
N ALA A 36 -0.80 11.15 5.50
CA ALA A 36 -1.50 12.29 6.05
C ALA A 36 -2.98 12.29 5.68
N LEU A 37 -3.79 12.97 6.50
CA LEU A 37 -5.24 13.10 6.28
C LEU A 37 -5.98 11.74 6.20
N ASN A 38 -5.49 10.72 6.90
CA ASN A 38 -5.96 9.33 6.83
C ASN A 38 -5.78 8.70 5.43
N GLY A 39 -4.63 8.91 4.80
CA GLY A 39 -4.37 8.40 3.45
C GLY A 39 -5.22 9.09 2.37
N ALA A 40 -5.42 10.40 2.42
CA ALA A 40 -6.30 11.04 1.43
C ALA A 40 -5.64 11.27 0.06
N ARG A 41 -4.31 11.11 -0.06
CA ARG A 41 -3.51 11.55 -1.22
C ARG A 41 -2.77 10.40 -1.90
N PHE A 42 -3.48 9.32 -2.19
CA PHE A 42 -2.94 8.18 -2.91
C PHE A 42 -2.55 8.50 -4.36
N VAL A 43 -1.33 8.10 -4.74
CA VAL A 43 -0.83 8.11 -6.10
C VAL A 43 -0.67 6.67 -6.57
N ALA A 44 -1.26 6.32 -7.71
CA ALA A 44 -1.08 5.01 -8.32
C ALA A 44 0.37 4.82 -8.79
N LEU A 45 1.03 3.77 -8.33
CA LEU A 45 2.41 3.44 -8.68
C LEU A 45 2.50 2.29 -9.68
N ALA A 46 1.61 1.30 -9.55
CA ALA A 46 1.64 0.12 -10.41
C ALA A 46 0.25 -0.50 -10.57
N THR A 47 0.08 -1.27 -11.65
CA THR A 47 -1.06 -2.18 -11.82
C THR A 47 -0.53 -3.61 -11.96
N LEU A 48 -1.00 -4.48 -11.08
CA LEU A 48 -0.71 -5.91 -11.06
C LEU A 48 -1.76 -6.62 -11.93
N THR A 49 -1.42 -6.83 -13.21
CA THR A 49 -2.34 -7.39 -14.20
C THR A 49 -2.68 -8.84 -13.90
N GLY A 50 -3.97 -9.17 -13.85
CA GLY A 50 -4.44 -10.54 -13.59
C GLY A 50 -4.27 -11.00 -12.15
N VAL A 51 -3.96 -10.09 -11.23
CA VAL A 51 -3.78 -10.36 -9.80
C VAL A 51 -4.93 -9.72 -9.03
N THR A 52 -5.62 -10.52 -8.23
CA THR A 52 -6.74 -10.13 -7.36
C THR A 52 -6.63 -10.87 -6.03
N GLY A 53 -7.49 -10.54 -5.07
CA GLY A 53 -7.58 -11.12 -3.74
C GLY A 53 -6.46 -10.68 -2.81
N LEU A 54 -5.80 -9.55 -3.10
CA LEU A 54 -4.68 -9.09 -2.27
C LEU A 54 -5.18 -8.29 -1.07
N ASP A 55 -4.61 -8.62 0.09
CA ASP A 55 -4.74 -7.86 1.32
C ASP A 55 -3.38 -7.29 1.71
N VAL A 56 -3.32 -5.98 1.99
CA VAL A 56 -2.05 -5.27 2.22
C VAL A 56 -1.34 -5.76 3.48
N ASN A 57 -2.09 -6.12 4.54
CA ASN A 57 -1.51 -6.66 5.76
C ASN A 57 -0.91 -8.05 5.53
N THR A 58 -1.58 -8.89 4.74
CA THR A 58 -1.09 -10.21 4.33
C THR A 58 0.17 -10.10 3.48
N MET A 59 0.23 -9.13 2.56
CA MET A 59 1.43 -8.88 1.74
C MET A 59 2.62 -8.46 2.62
N LEU A 60 2.39 -7.62 3.61
CA LEU A 60 3.42 -7.20 4.57
C LEU A 60 3.88 -8.36 5.45
N ALA A 61 2.94 -9.12 6.02
CA ALA A 61 3.25 -10.25 6.91
C ALA A 61 3.98 -11.40 6.21
N ASN A 62 3.72 -11.59 4.91
CA ASN A 62 4.39 -12.58 4.08
C ASN A 62 5.66 -12.05 3.40
N GLU A 63 6.10 -10.82 3.73
CA GLU A 63 7.30 -10.18 3.15
C GLU A 63 7.23 -9.97 1.63
N ASN A 64 6.03 -10.02 1.04
CA ASN A 64 5.81 -9.66 -0.37
C ASN A 64 5.75 -8.14 -0.57
N LEU A 65 5.48 -7.39 0.49
CA LEU A 65 5.62 -5.95 0.61
C LEU A 65 6.60 -5.67 1.74
N GLU A 66 7.71 -5.00 1.44
CA GLU A 66 8.72 -4.64 2.43
C GLU A 66 8.79 -3.12 2.58
N ILE A 67 8.84 -2.64 3.82
CA ILE A 67 9.05 -1.22 4.15
C ILE A 67 10.45 -1.13 4.80
N ALA A 68 11.38 -0.49 4.10
CA ALA A 68 12.79 -0.34 4.52
C ALA A 68 13.22 1.12 4.60
#